data_AF-A0A0J6T8P8-F1
#
_entry.id   AF-A0A0J6T8P8-F1
#
_cell.length_a   1.000
_cell.length_b   1.000
_cell.length_c   1.000
_cell.angle_alpha   90.00
_cell.angle_beta   90.00
_cell.angle_gamma   90.00
#
_symmetry.space_group_name_H-M   'P 1'
#
loop_
_entity.id
_entity.type
_entity.pdbx_description
1 polymer ?
#
loop_
_entity_poly.entity_id
_entity_poly.type
_entity_poly.pdbx_seq_one_letter_code
_entity_poly.pdbx_strand_id
1 'polypeptide(L)'
;MRIVQLCGFGRDGDALYRIHEPAQALASLPGVTMVDAHLAGRHGFTLARRADLLVLHFADDAGLADLVRHRRAEGRPTVFEANDDFFDLQPWNPIAGTWAEPAVPALYRHLLRTADGVQASTPRLAERWRDLGAREVAVFDNHLAEAPPPLSPPRSGPLTIGWAGSPGHFADLYWIAPALQRWLDAHPETRLAIMTGEPARAFFDLPPERYRFVPFGSRADYLGFLDGLDIGLAPLLPSGYNRGRSDVKHLEYASRGVAGLYADLDPYQGRVVPGETGLLFGDPAGLCAGLDRLAGDAALRERIRAQAYRRMCETRRLPDRVGERLAWYETLVRRAGPPRGARLNAAPGYHAIDLAPDEAALAGGPLSEEDRAGLDRLLAAEPGHRMAARARARSGLARREIAPALEILRRALACDPSDTALGAELGRALFLDGDVAASRRCLETVIAAEPAVITAWQYRLRVAAVTGEPDGAGLAARAVASLPENAVIALLAAALLPEGRMAALEQAVDRFGPVLHGPEREGFAASLVQVVTESRQESEAERCALLGRACAAFPESAALARLHGRSLRRTGAEREGWAEEARAASLPQGHSEALGGTALTDRLALHILAHAPL
;
A
#
# COMPACT_ATOMS: atom_id res chain seq x y z
N MET A 1 -28.32 9.68 3.44
CA MET A 1 -27.13 9.53 2.58
C MET A 1 -26.73 8.06 2.53
N ARG A 2 -26.53 7.50 1.34
CA ARG A 2 -26.10 6.10 1.15
C ARG A 2 -24.62 6.06 0.78
N ILE A 3 -23.80 5.54 1.67
CA ILE A 3 -22.36 5.51 1.53
C ILE A 3 -21.95 4.05 1.35
N VAL A 4 -21.14 3.79 0.33
CA VAL A 4 -20.53 2.47 0.10
C VAL A 4 -19.04 2.58 0.31
N GLN A 5 -18.44 1.66 1.05
CA GLN A 5 -17.00 1.48 1.15
C GLN A 5 -16.61 0.24 0.35
N LEU A 6 -15.67 0.36 -0.58
CA LEU A 6 -15.01 -0.80 -1.18
C LEU A 6 -13.74 -1.12 -0.39
N CYS A 7 -13.70 -2.31 0.19
CA CYS A 7 -12.62 -2.74 1.10
C CYS A 7 -12.33 -4.25 0.98
N GLY A 8 -11.28 -4.72 1.66
CA GLY A 8 -10.90 -6.14 1.73
C GLY A 8 -11.30 -6.87 3.02
N PHE A 9 -12.17 -6.29 3.86
CA PHE A 9 -12.65 -6.90 5.12
C PHE A 9 -11.54 -7.41 6.07
N GLY A 10 -10.41 -6.69 6.11
CA GLY A 10 -9.33 -6.97 7.04
C GLY A 10 -9.80 -6.94 8.51
N ARG A 11 -9.10 -7.65 9.38
CA ARG A 11 -9.38 -7.68 10.83
C ARG A 11 -8.25 -7.13 11.68
N ASP A 12 -7.24 -6.56 11.04
CA ASP A 12 -6.17 -5.85 11.73
C ASP A 12 -6.62 -4.48 12.22
N GLY A 13 -5.75 -3.80 12.96
CA GLY A 13 -6.05 -2.49 13.51
C GLY A 13 -6.40 -1.47 12.42
N ASP A 14 -5.75 -1.52 11.26
CA ASP A 14 -6.01 -0.54 10.21
C ASP A 14 -7.43 -0.68 9.64
N ALA A 15 -7.83 -1.91 9.32
CA ALA A 15 -9.18 -2.19 8.86
C ALA A 15 -10.25 -1.81 9.90
N LEU A 16 -10.01 -2.08 11.19
CA LEU A 16 -10.93 -1.68 12.25
C LEU A 16 -11.06 -0.16 12.37
N TYR A 17 -9.96 0.56 12.57
CA TYR A 17 -9.99 2.01 12.86
C TYR A 17 -10.32 2.88 11.65
N ARG A 18 -10.03 2.41 10.43
CA ARG A 18 -10.22 3.20 9.20
C ARG A 18 -11.48 2.83 8.43
N ILE A 19 -11.88 1.56 8.49
CA ILE A 19 -12.97 1.02 7.67
C ILE A 19 -14.19 0.76 8.54
N HIS A 20 -14.15 -0.31 9.34
CA HIS A 20 -15.34 -0.92 9.93
C HIS A 20 -15.94 -0.12 11.09
N GLU A 21 -15.12 0.34 12.04
CA GLU A 21 -15.62 1.09 13.19
C GLU A 21 -16.22 2.45 12.78
N PRO A 22 -15.56 3.26 11.92
CA PRO A 22 -16.17 4.48 11.42
C PRO A 22 -17.43 4.24 10.60
N ALA A 23 -17.49 3.15 9.82
CA ALA A 23 -18.69 2.78 9.07
C ALA A 23 -19.87 2.51 10.01
N GLN A 24 -19.66 1.71 11.05
CA GLN A 24 -20.70 1.41 12.04
C GLN A 24 -21.15 2.68 12.78
N ALA A 25 -20.21 3.55 13.16
CA ALA A 25 -20.52 4.81 13.82
C ALA A 25 -21.29 5.77 12.90
N LEU A 26 -20.93 5.88 11.62
CA LEU A 26 -21.66 6.68 10.63
C LEU A 26 -23.09 6.15 10.45
N ALA A 27 -23.26 4.83 10.41
CA ALA A 27 -24.56 4.19 10.26
C ALA A 27 -25.51 4.42 11.44
N SER A 28 -24.97 4.77 12.62
CA SER A 28 -25.78 5.13 13.78
C SER A 28 -26.40 6.53 13.68
N LEU A 29 -25.91 7.36 12.76
CA LEU A 29 -26.41 8.72 12.56
C LEU A 29 -27.73 8.71 11.75
N PRO A 30 -28.70 9.59 12.10
CA PRO A 30 -29.99 9.64 11.40
C PRO A 30 -29.85 9.83 9.89
N GLY A 31 -30.57 9.00 9.14
CA GLY A 31 -30.63 9.11 7.68
C GLY A 31 -29.38 8.62 6.93
N VAL A 32 -28.43 7.98 7.61
CA VAL A 32 -27.24 7.38 6.99
C VAL A 32 -27.44 5.87 6.79
N THR A 33 -27.09 5.39 5.59
CA THR A 33 -26.93 3.98 5.28
C THR A 33 -25.47 3.77 4.94
N MET A 34 -24.80 2.85 5.63
CA MET A 34 -23.42 2.45 5.34
C MET A 34 -23.40 1.03 4.82
N VAL A 35 -22.63 0.81 3.75
CA VAL A 35 -22.41 -0.52 3.19
C VAL A 35 -20.91 -0.73 3.02
N ASP A 36 -20.32 -1.61 3.80
CA ASP A 36 -19.01 -2.16 3.50
C ASP A 36 -19.21 -3.29 2.49
N ALA A 37 -18.55 -3.20 1.34
CA ALA A 37 -18.66 -4.18 0.27
C ALA A 37 -17.27 -4.64 -0.19
N HIS A 38 -17.10 -5.96 -0.31
CA HIS A 38 -15.80 -6.51 -0.66
C HIS A 38 -15.46 -6.11 -2.11
N LEU A 39 -14.26 -5.58 -2.35
CA LEU A 39 -13.84 -5.10 -3.67
C LEU A 39 -13.95 -6.18 -4.75
N ALA A 40 -13.64 -7.43 -4.37
CA ALA A 40 -13.71 -8.59 -5.24
C ALA A 40 -15.09 -9.27 -5.34
N GLY A 41 -16.04 -8.92 -4.48
CA GLY A 41 -17.35 -9.56 -4.45
C GLY A 41 -18.24 -9.14 -5.61
N ARG A 42 -19.14 -10.02 -6.06
CA ARG A 42 -20.05 -9.80 -7.20
C ARG A 42 -20.89 -8.52 -7.12
N HIS A 43 -21.19 -8.06 -5.90
CA HIS A 43 -22.02 -6.87 -5.69
C HIS A 43 -21.23 -5.57 -5.54
N GLY A 44 -19.91 -5.62 -5.27
CA GLY A 44 -19.11 -4.45 -4.90
C GLY A 44 -19.22 -3.30 -5.89
N PHE A 45 -18.86 -3.52 -7.15
CA PHE A 45 -18.90 -2.48 -8.19
C PHE A 45 -20.32 -1.97 -8.48
N THR A 46 -21.33 -2.86 -8.45
CA THR A 46 -22.73 -2.48 -8.68
C THR A 46 -23.24 -1.54 -7.60
N LEU A 47 -22.94 -1.84 -6.33
CA LEU A 47 -23.26 -0.99 -5.19
C LEU A 47 -22.50 0.34 -5.29
N ALA A 48 -21.20 0.26 -5.56
CA ALA A 48 -20.32 1.43 -5.68
C ALA A 48 -20.77 2.38 -6.79
N ARG A 49 -21.24 1.91 -7.95
CA ARG A 49 -21.79 2.77 -9.01
C ARG A 49 -23.01 3.57 -8.52
N ARG A 50 -23.87 2.98 -7.69
CA ARG A 50 -25.19 3.54 -7.30
C ARG A 50 -25.22 4.25 -5.94
N ALA A 51 -24.11 4.30 -5.21
CA ALA A 51 -24.00 5.00 -3.94
C ALA A 51 -24.09 6.52 -4.09
N ASP A 52 -24.62 7.21 -3.08
CA ASP A 52 -24.60 8.68 -3.01
C ASP A 52 -23.14 9.15 -2.83
N LEU A 53 -22.34 8.43 -2.04
CA LEU A 53 -20.89 8.62 -1.90
C LEU A 53 -20.19 7.26 -1.84
N LEU A 54 -19.01 7.18 -2.44
CA LEU A 54 -18.15 5.99 -2.44
C LEU A 54 -16.88 6.30 -1.67
N VAL A 55 -16.43 5.41 -0.79
CA VAL A 55 -15.09 5.44 -0.19
C VAL A 55 -14.30 4.25 -0.73
N LEU A 56 -13.10 4.51 -1.23
CA LEU A 56 -12.19 3.49 -1.74
C LEU A 56 -11.08 3.21 -0.72
N HIS A 57 -10.93 1.95 -0.33
CA HIS A 57 -9.83 1.44 0.49
C HIS A 57 -9.00 0.43 -0.30
N PHE A 58 -7.69 0.38 -0.07
CA PHE A 58 -6.76 -0.65 -0.57
C PHE A 58 -7.04 -1.11 -2.01
N ALA A 59 -6.69 -0.25 -2.96
CA ALA A 59 -7.15 -0.28 -4.35
C ALA A 59 -6.08 -0.78 -5.33
N ASP A 60 -6.06 -2.06 -5.71
CA ASP A 60 -5.15 -2.60 -6.75
C ASP A 60 -5.85 -3.00 -8.06
N ASP A 61 -7.14 -2.68 -8.18
CA ASP A 61 -7.93 -2.94 -9.38
C ASP A 61 -7.95 -1.71 -10.30
N ALA A 62 -7.39 -1.87 -11.51
CA ALA A 62 -7.39 -0.83 -12.53
C ALA A 62 -8.80 -0.33 -12.91
N GLY A 63 -9.85 -1.14 -12.74
CA GLY A 63 -11.24 -0.73 -12.96
C GLY A 63 -11.74 0.34 -11.99
N LEU A 64 -10.98 0.66 -10.93
CA LEU A 64 -11.32 1.75 -10.01
C LEU A 64 -11.18 3.13 -10.66
N ALA A 65 -10.24 3.32 -11.61
CA ALA A 65 -10.14 4.56 -12.36
C ALA A 65 -11.43 4.84 -13.15
N ASP A 66 -11.94 3.81 -13.85
CA ASP A 66 -13.20 3.86 -14.57
C ASP A 66 -14.40 4.13 -13.67
N LEU A 67 -14.45 3.45 -12.52
CA LEU A 67 -15.50 3.64 -11.55
C LEU A 67 -15.55 5.09 -11.07
N VAL A 68 -14.40 5.68 -10.75
CA VAL A 68 -14.30 7.09 -10.30
C VAL A 68 -14.75 8.04 -11.42
N ARG A 69 -14.27 7.85 -12.65
CA ARG A 69 -14.69 8.67 -13.81
C ARG A 69 -16.20 8.59 -14.04
N HIS A 70 -16.74 7.38 -14.09
CA HIS A 70 -18.17 7.14 -14.33
C HIS A 70 -19.02 7.83 -13.25
N ARG A 71 -18.67 7.64 -11.97
CA ARG A 71 -19.39 8.26 -10.85
C ARG A 71 -19.34 9.79 -10.91
N ARG A 72 -18.19 10.37 -11.25
CA ARG A 72 -18.07 11.82 -11.46
C ARG A 72 -19.01 12.32 -12.57
N ALA A 73 -19.08 11.61 -13.71
CA ALA A 73 -19.98 11.97 -14.80
C ALA A 73 -21.48 11.90 -14.41
N GLU A 74 -21.81 11.08 -13.42
CA GLU A 74 -23.13 10.97 -12.82
C GLU A 74 -23.38 11.95 -11.66
N GLY A 75 -22.43 12.82 -11.30
CA GLY A 75 -22.56 13.73 -10.17
C GLY A 75 -22.53 13.02 -8.81
N ARG A 76 -21.75 11.93 -8.69
CA ARG A 76 -21.62 11.13 -7.47
C ARG A 76 -20.17 11.19 -6.97
N PRO A 77 -19.90 11.77 -5.79
CA PRO A 77 -18.54 11.93 -5.30
C PRO A 77 -17.90 10.60 -4.90
N THR A 78 -16.59 10.53 -5.07
CA THR A 78 -15.74 9.44 -4.58
C THR A 78 -14.67 9.99 -3.65
N VAL A 79 -14.52 9.36 -2.48
CA VAL A 79 -13.47 9.61 -1.50
C VAL A 79 -12.43 8.50 -1.59
N PHE A 80 -11.16 8.87 -1.56
CA PHE A 80 -10.06 7.91 -1.45
C PHE A 80 -9.47 7.94 -0.03
N GLU A 81 -9.46 6.79 0.66
CA GLU A 81 -8.74 6.63 1.93
C GLU A 81 -7.25 6.44 1.65
N ALA A 82 -6.45 7.41 2.10
CA ALA A 82 -5.01 7.41 1.97
C ALA A 82 -4.35 7.61 3.35
N ASN A 83 -4.34 6.54 4.13
CA ASN A 83 -3.95 6.51 5.55
C ASN A 83 -2.49 6.06 5.81
N ASP A 84 -1.72 5.77 4.77
CA ASP A 84 -0.32 5.37 4.82
C ASP A 84 0.48 6.06 3.72
N ASP A 85 1.78 6.34 3.95
CA ASP A 85 2.65 6.89 2.90
C ASP A 85 3.11 5.79 1.93
N PHE A 86 2.22 5.41 1.01
CA PHE A 86 2.48 4.32 0.08
C PHE A 86 3.69 4.56 -0.86
N PHE A 87 4.19 5.79 -0.99
CA PHE A 87 5.32 6.12 -1.86
C PHE A 87 6.67 6.21 -1.12
N ASP A 88 6.70 5.95 0.18
CA ASP A 88 7.95 5.68 0.93
C ASP A 88 7.95 4.26 1.52
N LEU A 89 7.30 3.33 0.81
CA LEU A 89 7.11 1.96 1.27
C LEU A 89 8.45 1.22 1.40
N GLN A 90 8.68 0.64 2.57
CA GLN A 90 9.92 -0.07 2.87
C GLN A 90 9.95 -1.48 2.24
N PRO A 91 11.11 -2.03 1.84
CA PRO A 91 11.21 -3.33 1.16
C PRO A 91 10.69 -4.54 1.96
N TRP A 92 10.69 -4.46 3.29
CA TRP A 92 10.17 -5.51 4.17
C TRP A 92 8.67 -5.35 4.46
N ASN A 93 8.01 -4.32 3.94
CA ASN A 93 6.58 -4.18 4.12
C ASN A 93 5.87 -5.35 3.40
N PRO A 94 4.87 -6.01 4.00
CA PRO A 94 4.14 -7.12 3.39
C PRO A 94 3.59 -6.83 1.98
N ILE A 95 3.26 -5.57 1.66
CA ILE A 95 2.72 -5.20 0.34
C ILE A 95 3.80 -4.76 -0.67
N ALA A 96 5.09 -4.77 -0.31
CA ALA A 96 6.18 -4.30 -1.18
C ALA A 96 6.23 -5.03 -2.53
N GLY A 97 5.94 -6.33 -2.54
CA GLY A 97 5.86 -7.12 -3.78
C GLY A 97 4.75 -6.65 -4.72
N THR A 98 3.56 -6.38 -4.19
CA THR A 98 2.45 -5.80 -4.95
C THR A 98 2.79 -4.39 -5.42
N TRP A 99 3.48 -3.61 -4.59
CA TRP A 99 3.85 -2.23 -4.90
C TRP A 99 4.96 -2.12 -5.97
N ALA A 100 5.75 -3.17 -6.15
CA ALA A 100 6.73 -3.26 -7.22
C ALA A 100 6.10 -3.31 -8.62
N GLU A 101 4.83 -3.72 -8.74
CA GLU A 101 4.08 -3.68 -9.99
C GLU A 101 3.75 -2.22 -10.36
N PRO A 102 4.34 -1.63 -11.42
CA PRO A 102 4.24 -0.19 -11.67
C PRO A 102 2.82 0.33 -11.92
N ALA A 103 1.88 -0.55 -12.28
CA ALA A 103 0.47 -0.18 -12.42
C ALA A 103 -0.17 0.24 -11.09
N VAL A 104 0.26 -0.32 -9.96
CA VAL A 104 -0.30 -0.07 -8.63
C VAL A 104 -0.03 1.36 -8.14
N PRO A 105 1.23 1.82 -7.98
CA PRO A 105 1.49 3.20 -7.55
C PRO A 105 0.96 4.23 -8.56
N ALA A 106 0.92 3.91 -9.86
CA ALA A 106 0.30 4.76 -10.86
C ALA A 106 -1.21 4.92 -10.64
N LEU A 107 -1.92 3.85 -10.29
CA LEU A 107 -3.34 3.90 -9.91
C LEU A 107 -3.55 4.78 -8.67
N TYR A 108 -2.73 4.64 -7.63
CA TYR A 108 -2.84 5.48 -6.43
C TYR A 108 -2.59 6.96 -6.72
N ARG A 109 -1.56 7.30 -7.52
CA ARG A 109 -1.34 8.67 -8.00
C ARG A 109 -2.54 9.21 -8.79
N HIS A 110 -3.17 8.36 -9.60
CA HIS A 110 -4.39 8.72 -10.31
C HIS A 110 -5.53 9.00 -9.33
N LEU A 111 -5.83 8.09 -8.41
CA LEU A 111 -6.91 8.22 -7.43
C LEU A 111 -6.74 9.45 -6.52
N LEU A 112 -5.51 9.76 -6.08
CA LEU A 112 -5.23 10.97 -5.30
C LEU A 112 -5.64 12.25 -6.04
N ARG A 113 -5.42 12.31 -7.35
CA ARG A 113 -5.75 13.49 -8.17
C ARG A 113 -7.18 13.52 -8.68
N THR A 114 -7.79 12.35 -8.86
CA THR A 114 -9.09 12.20 -9.50
C THR A 114 -10.20 11.80 -8.53
N ALA A 115 -9.95 11.54 -7.25
CA ALA A 115 -11.03 11.49 -6.27
C ALA A 115 -11.61 12.90 -6.03
N ASP A 116 -12.86 12.97 -5.60
CA ASP A 116 -13.51 14.24 -5.23
C ASP A 116 -13.12 14.69 -3.82
N GLY A 117 -12.63 13.75 -3.00
CA GLY A 117 -11.97 14.03 -1.73
C GLY A 117 -10.95 12.94 -1.40
N VAL A 118 -9.91 13.30 -0.66
CA VAL A 118 -8.96 12.37 -0.05
C VAL A 118 -9.10 12.50 1.46
N GLN A 119 -9.20 11.37 2.15
CA GLN A 119 -9.17 11.36 3.61
C GLN A 119 -7.89 10.69 4.11
N ALA A 120 -7.27 11.30 5.10
CA ALA A 120 -6.04 10.85 5.71
C ALA A 120 -6.21 10.64 7.22
N SER A 121 -5.27 9.93 7.83
CA SER A 121 -5.22 9.69 9.27
C SER A 121 -4.45 10.78 10.03
N THR A 122 -3.60 11.56 9.36
CA THR A 122 -2.75 12.58 9.99
C THR A 122 -2.58 13.84 9.13
N PRO A 123 -2.23 15.00 9.74
CA PRO A 123 -1.87 16.22 9.01
C PRO A 123 -0.68 16.03 8.07
N ARG A 124 0.34 15.27 8.51
CA ARG A 124 1.54 14.95 7.71
C ARG A 124 1.19 14.27 6.39
N LEU A 125 0.30 13.28 6.42
CA LEU A 125 -0.20 12.64 5.20
C LEU A 125 -1.04 13.59 4.36
N ALA A 126 -1.88 14.42 4.99
CA ALA A 126 -2.69 15.37 4.25
C ALA A 126 -1.84 16.39 3.46
N GLU A 127 -0.75 16.87 4.04
CA GLU A 127 0.23 17.70 3.32
C GLU A 127 0.85 16.94 2.15
N ARG A 128 1.35 15.73 2.38
CA ARG A 128 1.93 14.89 1.33
C ARG A 128 0.97 14.62 0.17
N TRP A 129 -0.31 14.40 0.46
CA TRP A 129 -1.32 14.18 -0.58
C TRP A 129 -1.63 15.42 -1.39
N ARG A 130 -1.62 16.61 -0.75
CA ARG A 130 -1.73 17.88 -1.48
C ARG A 130 -0.56 18.09 -2.41
N ASP A 131 0.66 17.78 -1.97
CA ASP A 131 1.87 17.87 -2.80
C ASP A 131 1.81 16.95 -4.02
N LEU A 132 1.13 15.80 -3.90
CA LEU A 132 0.89 14.85 -5.00
C LEU A 132 -0.36 15.16 -5.84
N GLY A 133 -1.02 16.28 -5.58
CA GLY A 133 -2.10 16.85 -6.40
C GLY A 133 -3.52 16.54 -5.91
N ALA A 134 -3.69 16.04 -4.69
CA ALA A 134 -5.02 15.94 -4.07
C ALA A 134 -5.57 17.33 -3.77
N ARG A 135 -6.77 17.63 -4.30
CA ARG A 135 -7.35 18.98 -4.27
C ARG A 135 -8.13 19.28 -2.99
N GLU A 136 -8.81 18.28 -2.46
CA GLU A 136 -9.66 18.38 -1.27
C GLU A 136 -9.24 17.27 -0.32
N VAL A 137 -8.63 17.64 0.82
CA VAL A 137 -8.07 16.68 1.76
C VAL A 137 -8.55 16.96 3.18
N ALA A 138 -9.19 15.97 3.81
CA ALA A 138 -9.61 16.00 5.20
C ALA A 138 -8.78 15.03 6.05
N VAL A 139 -8.56 15.41 7.32
CA VAL A 139 -7.89 14.56 8.31
C VAL A 139 -8.94 14.07 9.29
N PHE A 140 -9.03 12.74 9.42
CA PHE A 140 -9.82 12.12 10.47
C PHE A 140 -8.91 11.25 11.31
N ASP A 141 -8.73 11.61 12.57
CA ASP A 141 -7.95 10.80 13.51
C ASP A 141 -8.57 9.41 13.72
N ASN A 142 -7.77 8.48 14.23
CA ASN A 142 -8.28 7.21 14.75
C ASN A 142 -8.97 7.44 16.10
N HIS A 143 -10.11 6.78 16.32
CA HIS A 143 -10.93 6.96 17.51
C HIS A 143 -11.35 5.60 18.05
N LEU A 144 -11.75 5.53 19.33
CA LEU A 144 -12.33 4.33 19.90
C LEU A 144 -13.83 4.29 19.65
N ALA A 145 -14.32 3.24 18.99
CA ALA A 145 -15.74 2.96 18.86
C ALA A 145 -16.40 2.71 20.22
N GLU A 146 -15.78 1.85 21.02
CA GLU A 146 -16.28 1.44 22.33
C GLU A 146 -15.71 2.30 23.45
N ALA A 147 -16.50 2.48 24.51
CA ALA A 147 -16.00 3.10 25.73
C ALA A 147 -14.90 2.20 26.34
N PRO A 148 -13.73 2.76 26.67
CA PRO A 148 -12.67 1.98 27.31
C PRO A 148 -13.13 1.52 28.70
N PRO A 149 -12.61 0.38 29.22
CA PRO A 149 -12.88 -0.01 30.59
C PRO A 149 -12.39 1.08 31.56
N PRO A 150 -12.96 1.17 32.78
CA PRO A 150 -12.40 2.01 33.83
C PRO A 150 -10.93 1.67 34.09
N LEU A 151 -10.13 2.68 34.44
CA LEU A 151 -8.73 2.46 34.79
C LEU A 151 -8.61 1.49 35.96
N SER A 152 -7.95 0.36 35.69
CA SER A 152 -7.52 -0.56 36.73
C SER A 152 -6.44 0.09 37.60
N PRO A 153 -6.37 -0.26 38.90
CA PRO A 153 -5.27 0.19 39.75
C PRO A 153 -3.91 -0.28 39.21
N PRO A 154 -2.80 0.37 39.62
CA PRO A 154 -1.46 -0.11 39.33
C PRO A 154 -1.27 -1.57 39.73
N ARG A 155 -0.56 -2.32 38.90
CA ARG A 155 -0.30 -3.74 39.14
C ARG A 155 0.73 -3.90 40.27
N SER A 156 0.54 -4.91 41.10
CA SER A 156 1.55 -5.38 42.05
C SER A 156 2.44 -6.43 41.40
N GLY A 157 3.76 -6.28 41.52
CA GLY A 157 4.74 -7.28 41.05
C GLY A 157 5.86 -6.66 40.22
N PRO A 158 6.65 -7.51 39.53
CA PRO A 158 7.70 -7.09 38.62
C PRO A 158 7.17 -6.16 37.53
N LEU A 159 7.93 -5.10 37.23
CA LEU A 159 7.63 -4.19 36.13
C LEU A 159 7.59 -4.97 34.82
N THR A 160 6.53 -4.83 34.05
CA THR A 160 6.40 -5.45 32.73
C THR A 160 6.40 -4.37 31.65
N ILE A 161 7.43 -4.38 30.80
CA ILE A 161 7.52 -3.51 29.63
C ILE A 161 7.19 -4.31 28.39
N GLY A 162 6.58 -3.70 27.38
CA GLY A 162 6.26 -4.47 26.20
C GLY A 162 5.87 -3.71 24.95
N TRP A 163 5.83 -4.45 23.86
CA TRP A 163 5.49 -3.98 22.53
C TRP A 163 4.63 -5.03 21.82
N ALA A 164 3.69 -4.56 21.01
CA ALA A 164 2.87 -5.42 20.16
C ALA A 164 2.70 -4.79 18.78
N GLY A 165 2.81 -5.57 17.72
CA GLY A 165 2.68 -5.03 16.36
C GLY A 165 2.71 -6.12 15.29
N SER A 166 2.21 -5.79 14.11
CA SER A 166 2.27 -6.68 12.94
C SER A 166 3.70 -6.85 12.42
N PRO A 167 4.01 -7.90 11.63
CA PRO A 167 5.31 -8.08 10.99
C PRO A 167 5.84 -6.87 10.20
N GLY A 168 4.95 -6.01 9.68
CA GLY A 168 5.35 -4.76 9.01
C GLY A 168 6.14 -3.78 9.89
N HIS A 169 6.15 -3.98 11.21
CA HIS A 169 6.89 -3.16 12.18
C HIS A 169 8.13 -3.86 12.77
N PHE A 170 8.56 -4.99 12.19
CA PHE A 170 9.78 -5.68 12.67
C PHE A 170 11.01 -4.77 12.66
N ALA A 171 11.14 -3.90 11.65
CA ALA A 171 12.27 -2.96 11.58
C ALA A 171 12.29 -2.00 12.76
N ASP A 172 11.12 -1.51 13.18
CA ASP A 172 11.00 -0.58 14.29
C ASP A 172 11.40 -1.23 15.62
N LEU A 173 10.97 -2.49 15.84
CA LEU A 173 11.35 -3.24 17.04
C LEU A 173 12.83 -3.62 17.03
N TYR A 174 13.33 -4.11 15.89
CA TYR A 174 14.72 -4.55 15.77
C TYR A 174 15.71 -3.39 15.94
N TRP A 175 15.36 -2.20 15.46
CA TRP A 175 16.16 -0.98 15.64
C TRP A 175 16.49 -0.69 17.11
N ILE A 176 15.53 -0.89 18.01
CA ILE A 176 15.73 -0.66 19.45
C ILE A 176 16.23 -1.88 20.21
N ALA A 177 16.13 -3.09 19.63
CA ALA A 177 16.35 -4.35 20.33
C ALA A 177 17.74 -4.44 21.01
N PRO A 178 18.88 -4.05 20.39
CA PRO A 178 20.19 -4.13 21.05
C PRO A 178 20.31 -3.24 22.28
N ALA A 179 19.73 -2.03 22.26
CA ALA A 179 19.76 -1.13 23.41
C ALA A 179 18.81 -1.61 24.52
N LEU A 180 17.62 -2.06 24.13
CA LEU A 180 16.62 -2.61 25.04
C LEU A 180 17.13 -3.89 25.72
N GLN A 181 17.82 -4.78 25.02
CA GLN A 181 18.47 -5.97 25.60
C GLN A 181 19.47 -5.56 26.70
N ARG A 182 20.40 -4.65 26.41
CA ARG A 182 21.38 -4.18 27.40
C ARG A 182 20.72 -3.55 28.62
N TRP A 183 19.63 -2.80 28.40
CA TRP A 183 18.86 -2.21 29.49
C TRP A 183 18.19 -3.31 30.35
N LEU A 184 17.60 -4.34 29.72
CA LEU A 184 16.99 -5.48 30.40
C LEU A 184 18.02 -6.32 31.17
N ASP A 185 19.24 -6.47 30.66
CA ASP A 185 20.32 -7.17 31.37
C ASP A 185 20.73 -6.43 32.66
N ALA A 186 20.69 -5.09 32.63
CA ALA A 186 20.97 -4.24 33.80
C ALA A 186 19.81 -4.17 34.81
N HIS A 187 18.60 -4.60 34.43
CA HIS A 187 17.37 -4.52 35.23
C HIS A 187 16.74 -5.92 35.40
N PRO A 188 17.39 -6.85 36.14
CA PRO A 188 16.98 -8.25 36.25
C PRO A 188 15.59 -8.47 36.85
N GLU A 189 15.06 -7.49 37.57
CA GLU A 189 13.71 -7.47 38.13
C GLU A 189 12.60 -7.14 37.11
N THR A 190 12.96 -6.64 35.92
CA THR A 190 12.00 -6.26 34.88
C THR A 190 11.73 -7.40 33.90
N ARG A 191 10.48 -7.51 33.44
CA ARG A 191 10.01 -8.47 32.44
C ARG A 191 9.75 -7.79 31.10
N LEU A 192 10.03 -8.50 30.02
CA LEU A 192 9.70 -8.12 28.65
C LEU A 192 8.50 -8.94 28.13
N ALA A 193 7.52 -8.26 27.56
CA ALA A 193 6.41 -8.88 26.85
C ALA A 193 6.37 -8.40 25.39
N ILE A 194 6.32 -9.32 24.43
CA ILE A 194 6.26 -9.02 23.00
C ILE A 194 5.10 -9.79 22.37
N MET A 195 4.25 -9.10 21.59
CA MET A 195 3.22 -9.74 20.78
C MET A 195 3.39 -9.44 19.28
N THR A 196 3.84 -10.42 18.49
CA THR A 196 4.09 -10.23 17.06
C THR A 196 4.31 -11.56 16.32
N GLY A 197 4.83 -11.53 15.09
CA GLY A 197 5.21 -12.72 14.34
C GLY A 197 6.47 -13.41 14.87
N GLU A 198 6.50 -14.75 14.78
CA GLU A 198 7.52 -15.63 15.36
C GLU A 198 8.99 -15.24 15.09
N PRO A 199 9.39 -14.71 13.91
CA PRO A 199 10.77 -14.31 13.67
C PRO A 199 11.35 -13.29 14.68
N ALA A 200 10.50 -12.46 15.29
CA ALA A 200 10.94 -11.48 16.28
C ALA A 200 11.29 -12.09 17.64
N ARG A 201 10.98 -13.37 17.90
CA ARG A 201 11.32 -14.02 19.18
C ARG A 201 12.82 -13.93 19.45
N ALA A 202 13.63 -14.12 18.41
CA ALA A 202 15.08 -14.11 18.47
C ALA A 202 15.71 -12.71 18.61
N PHE A 203 14.92 -11.64 18.67
CA PHE A 203 15.46 -10.29 18.85
C PHE A 203 15.97 -10.05 20.28
N PHE A 204 15.52 -10.87 21.23
CA PHE A 204 15.88 -10.78 22.64
C PHE A 204 16.32 -12.15 23.15
N ASP A 205 17.39 -12.16 23.93
CA ASP A 205 17.91 -13.34 24.63
C ASP A 205 17.73 -13.12 26.13
N LEU A 206 16.63 -13.65 26.66
CA LEU A 206 16.23 -13.51 28.05
C LEU A 206 15.69 -14.84 28.57
N PRO A 207 15.84 -15.12 29.87
CA PRO A 207 15.33 -16.35 30.44
C PRO A 207 13.77 -16.39 30.38
N PRO A 208 13.15 -17.58 30.26
CA PRO A 208 11.69 -17.71 30.05
C PRO A 208 10.81 -17.01 31.09
N GLU A 209 11.26 -16.92 32.34
CA GLU A 209 10.58 -16.22 33.44
C GLU A 209 10.56 -14.69 33.29
N ARG A 210 11.42 -14.13 32.42
CA ARG A 210 11.53 -12.71 32.13
C ARG A 210 11.04 -12.33 30.73
N TYR A 211 10.78 -13.29 29.86
CA TYR A 211 10.37 -13.03 28.48
C TYR A 211 9.08 -13.74 28.10
N ARG A 212 8.01 -12.95 27.96
CA ARG A 212 6.71 -13.42 27.45
C ARG A 212 6.56 -13.06 25.98
N PHE A 213 6.78 -14.03 25.10
CA PHE A 213 6.44 -13.90 23.69
C PHE A 213 5.04 -14.45 23.41
N VAL A 214 4.21 -13.69 22.70
CA VAL A 214 2.84 -14.08 22.31
C VAL A 214 2.70 -13.94 20.80
N PRO A 215 2.29 -14.99 20.06
CA PRO A 215 1.96 -14.84 18.65
C PRO A 215 0.82 -13.83 18.43
N PHE A 216 0.78 -13.22 17.25
CA PHE A 216 -0.31 -12.31 16.89
C PHE A 216 -1.67 -13.01 17.01
N GLY A 217 -2.65 -12.31 17.60
CA GLY A 217 -3.97 -12.85 17.91
C GLY A 217 -5.11 -11.95 17.46
N SER A 218 -6.31 -12.22 17.95
CA SER A 218 -7.47 -11.37 17.74
C SER A 218 -7.29 -10.00 18.40
N ARG A 219 -8.17 -9.05 18.08
CA ARG A 219 -8.23 -7.75 18.74
C ARG A 219 -8.39 -7.87 20.27
N ALA A 220 -9.18 -8.84 20.72
CA ALA A 220 -9.36 -9.10 22.15
C ALA A 220 -8.06 -9.61 22.79
N ASP A 221 -7.33 -10.50 22.11
CA ASP A 221 -6.01 -10.98 22.58
C ASP A 221 -5.00 -9.85 22.66
N TYR A 222 -4.99 -8.95 21.67
CA TYR A 222 -4.14 -7.76 21.65
C TYR A 222 -4.43 -6.84 22.83
N LEU A 223 -5.71 -6.49 23.05
CA LEU A 223 -6.09 -5.62 24.17
C LEU A 223 -5.82 -6.28 25.54
N GLY A 224 -6.07 -7.59 25.66
CA GLY A 224 -5.73 -8.35 26.87
C GLY A 224 -4.21 -8.48 27.10
N PHE A 225 -3.41 -8.48 26.04
CA PHE A 225 -1.95 -8.37 26.14
C PHE A 225 -1.55 -7.01 26.72
N LEU A 226 -2.17 -5.91 26.27
CA LEU A 226 -1.91 -4.57 26.78
C LEU A 226 -2.27 -4.39 28.26
N ASP A 227 -3.35 -5.03 28.73
CA ASP A 227 -3.74 -5.04 30.16
C ASP A 227 -2.64 -5.66 31.08
N GLY A 228 -1.68 -6.37 30.48
CA GLY A 228 -0.51 -6.95 31.14
C GLY A 228 0.71 -6.03 31.25
N LEU A 229 0.70 -4.85 30.63
CA LEU A 229 1.86 -3.96 30.55
C LEU A 229 1.78 -2.84 31.59
N ASP A 230 2.93 -2.51 32.19
CA ASP A 230 3.11 -1.28 32.95
C ASP A 230 3.65 -0.16 32.05
N ILE A 231 4.56 -0.51 31.13
CA ILE A 231 5.15 0.40 30.15
C ILE A 231 4.95 -0.16 28.74
N GLY A 232 4.39 0.65 27.86
CA GLY A 232 4.20 0.35 26.44
C GLY A 232 5.25 1.05 25.58
N LEU A 233 5.90 0.32 24.69
CA LEU A 233 6.87 0.87 23.75
C LEU A 233 6.21 1.13 22.40
N ALA A 234 6.53 2.27 21.79
CA ALA A 234 6.08 2.61 20.45
C ALA A 234 7.24 3.14 19.60
N PRO A 235 8.24 2.29 19.30
CA PRO A 235 9.32 2.65 18.40
C PRO A 235 8.80 2.83 16.97
N LEU A 236 9.44 3.73 16.26
CA LEU A 236 9.31 3.95 14.83
C LEU A 236 10.66 4.41 14.31
N LEU A 237 11.16 3.76 13.25
CA LEU A 237 12.29 4.27 12.49
C LEU A 237 11.94 5.64 11.88
N PRO A 238 12.91 6.57 11.74
CA PRO A 238 12.67 7.91 11.21
C PRO A 238 12.51 7.98 9.67
N SER A 239 11.72 7.07 9.08
CA SER A 239 11.38 7.04 7.65
C SER A 239 10.16 7.93 7.32
N GLY A 240 9.98 8.29 6.05
CA GLY A 240 8.78 8.98 5.57
C GLY A 240 7.51 8.14 5.80
N TYR A 241 7.58 6.83 5.58
CA TYR A 241 6.51 5.88 5.90
C TYR A 241 6.04 5.99 7.35
N ASN A 242 6.98 5.96 8.28
CA ASN A 242 6.67 6.02 9.71
C ASN A 242 6.23 7.40 10.18
N ARG A 243 6.74 8.48 9.57
CA ARG A 243 6.23 9.85 9.80
C ARG A 243 4.78 10.00 9.36
N GLY A 244 4.34 9.22 8.36
CA GLY A 244 2.95 9.19 7.91
C GLY A 244 1.99 8.40 8.81
N ARG A 245 2.50 7.55 9.71
CA ARG A 245 1.67 6.68 10.57
C ARG A 245 0.77 7.49 11.52
N SER A 246 -0.24 6.83 12.08
CA SER A 246 -1.11 7.42 13.10
C SER A 246 -0.61 7.16 14.53
N ASP A 247 -1.24 7.82 15.50
CA ASP A 247 -0.98 7.70 16.94
C ASP A 247 -1.73 6.54 17.62
N VAL A 248 -2.18 5.53 16.88
CA VAL A 248 -3.03 4.43 17.41
C VAL A 248 -2.46 3.76 18.66
N LYS A 249 -1.14 3.59 18.75
CA LYS A 249 -0.51 3.04 19.97
C LYS A 249 -0.74 3.92 21.19
N HIS A 250 -0.69 5.25 21.03
CA HIS A 250 -0.99 6.19 22.10
C HIS A 250 -2.45 6.06 22.53
N LEU A 251 -3.37 5.94 21.57
CA LEU A 251 -4.79 5.70 21.84
C LEU A 251 -5.02 4.40 22.62
N GLU A 252 -4.38 3.31 22.21
CA GLU A 252 -4.54 1.99 22.80
C GLU A 252 -3.92 1.89 24.20
N TYR A 253 -2.72 2.43 24.38
CA TYR A 253 -2.07 2.49 25.70
C TYR A 253 -2.87 3.38 26.65
N ALA A 254 -3.36 4.53 26.17
CA ALA A 254 -4.26 5.36 26.96
C ALA A 254 -5.53 4.61 27.36
N SER A 255 -6.14 3.84 26.44
CA SER A 255 -7.38 3.09 26.70
C SER A 255 -7.23 2.00 27.77
N ARG A 256 -6.02 1.45 27.93
CA ARG A 256 -5.71 0.35 28.86
C ARG A 256 -4.91 0.78 30.08
N GLY A 257 -4.66 2.08 30.25
CA GLY A 257 -3.87 2.59 31.36
C GLY A 257 -2.43 2.07 31.33
N VAL A 258 -1.78 2.10 30.17
CA VAL A 258 -0.37 1.76 29.99
C VAL A 258 0.44 3.05 29.87
N ALA A 259 1.54 3.18 30.63
CA ALA A 259 2.42 4.33 30.51
C ALA A 259 3.29 4.19 29.25
N GLY A 260 3.11 5.07 28.27
CA GLY A 260 3.77 4.90 26.97
C GLY A 260 5.09 5.67 26.81
N LEU A 261 6.02 5.05 26.09
CA LEU A 261 7.27 5.63 25.61
C LEU A 261 7.31 5.54 24.07
N TYR A 262 7.26 6.69 23.41
CA TYR A 262 7.00 6.80 21.97
C TYR A 262 8.18 7.42 21.23
N ALA A 263 8.41 7.01 19.98
CA ALA A 263 9.39 7.67 19.13
C ALA A 263 9.04 9.16 18.93
N ASP A 264 10.04 10.03 18.93
CA ASP A 264 9.86 11.46 18.68
C ASP A 264 9.72 11.74 17.16
N LEU A 265 8.55 11.38 16.63
CA LEU A 265 8.17 11.55 15.23
C LEU A 265 6.76 12.15 15.10
N ASP A 266 6.46 12.63 13.89
CA ASP A 266 5.18 13.26 13.50
C ASP A 266 3.90 12.60 14.07
N PRO A 267 3.76 11.25 14.14
CA PRO A 267 2.55 10.63 14.71
C PRO A 267 2.33 10.99 16.18
N TYR A 268 3.39 11.15 16.96
CA TYR A 268 3.34 11.36 18.40
C TYR A 268 3.60 12.80 18.82
N GLN A 269 4.28 13.59 17.98
CA GLN A 269 4.51 15.01 18.20
C GLN A 269 3.17 15.77 18.27
N GLY A 270 3.03 16.62 19.30
CA GLY A 270 1.79 17.35 19.58
C GLY A 270 0.64 16.49 20.16
N ARG A 271 0.73 15.16 20.11
CA ARG A 271 -0.22 14.22 20.74
C ARG A 271 0.23 13.82 22.14
N VAL A 272 1.52 13.52 22.29
CA VAL A 272 2.13 13.15 23.56
C VAL A 272 2.66 14.40 24.26
N VAL A 273 2.22 14.63 25.51
CA VAL A 273 2.76 15.67 26.40
C VAL A 273 3.73 14.98 27.38
N PRO A 274 5.05 15.21 27.27
CA PRO A 274 6.04 14.54 28.09
C PRO A 274 5.78 14.66 29.60
N GLY A 275 5.70 13.53 30.29
CA GLY A 275 5.46 13.45 31.73
C GLY A 275 3.99 13.53 32.14
N GLU A 276 3.09 13.84 31.20
CA GLU A 276 1.64 13.88 31.42
C GLU A 276 0.92 12.78 30.65
N THR A 277 1.18 12.56 29.37
CA THR A 277 0.45 11.54 28.58
C THR A 277 1.38 10.51 27.93
N GLY A 278 2.67 10.57 28.26
CA GLY A 278 3.72 9.67 27.79
C GLY A 278 5.10 10.29 27.91
N LEU A 279 6.11 9.64 27.36
CA LEU A 279 7.44 10.19 27.11
C LEU A 279 7.81 10.01 25.64
N LEU A 280 8.71 10.86 25.14
CA LEU A 280 9.25 10.80 23.78
C LEU A 280 10.73 10.42 23.81
N PHE A 281 11.21 9.70 22.79
CA PHE A 281 12.63 9.42 22.58
C PHE A 281 13.03 9.55 21.11
N GLY A 282 14.18 10.16 20.84
CA GLY A 282 14.70 10.33 19.47
C GLY A 282 15.57 9.17 18.99
N ASP A 283 16.21 8.45 19.91
CA ASP A 283 17.21 7.42 19.61
C ASP A 283 17.24 6.31 20.69
N PRO A 284 18.00 5.22 20.48
CA PRO A 284 18.08 4.13 21.46
C PRO A 284 18.65 4.53 22.84
N ALA A 285 19.46 5.58 22.94
CA ALA A 285 19.94 6.07 24.23
C ALA A 285 18.84 6.83 24.99
N GLY A 286 18.07 7.66 24.27
CA GLY A 286 16.88 8.32 24.77
C GLY A 286 15.80 7.34 25.20
N LEU A 287 15.67 6.20 24.51
CA LEU A 287 14.80 5.09 24.92
C LEU A 287 15.20 4.58 26.32
N CYS A 288 16.48 4.24 26.53
CA CYS A 288 16.97 3.76 27.81
C CYS A 288 16.76 4.80 28.93
N ALA A 289 17.07 6.07 28.67
CA ALA A 289 16.83 7.15 29.63
C ALA A 289 15.34 7.31 29.98
N GLY A 290 14.45 7.17 28.99
CA GLY A 290 13.00 7.15 29.21
C GLY A 290 12.55 5.96 30.05
N LEU A 291 13.12 4.78 29.81
CA LEU A 291 12.88 3.58 30.60
C LEU A 291 13.36 3.73 32.05
N ASP A 292 14.56 4.26 32.29
CA ASP A 292 15.07 4.52 33.65
C ASP A 292 14.11 5.42 34.44
N ARG A 293 13.64 6.50 33.81
CA ARG A 293 12.66 7.41 34.43
C ARG A 293 11.36 6.69 34.76
N LEU A 294 10.82 5.93 33.82
CA LEU A 294 9.54 5.24 34.02
C LEU A 294 9.68 4.08 35.01
N ALA A 295 10.78 3.35 35.03
CA ALA A 295 11.02 2.25 35.96
C ALA A 295 11.19 2.78 37.40
N GLY A 296 11.98 3.84 37.57
CA GLY A 296 12.29 4.44 38.87
C GLY A 296 11.19 5.29 39.51
N ASP A 297 10.21 5.79 38.74
CA ASP A 297 9.15 6.67 39.26
C ASP A 297 7.74 6.11 39.02
N ALA A 298 7.21 5.37 40.00
CA ALA A 298 5.85 4.83 39.97
C ALA A 298 4.78 5.94 39.95
N ALA A 299 5.04 7.09 40.57
CA ALA A 299 4.10 8.21 40.57
C ALA A 299 4.02 8.87 39.19
N LEU A 300 5.14 8.92 38.45
CA LEU A 300 5.16 9.34 37.05
C LEU A 300 4.35 8.39 36.17
N ARG A 301 4.51 7.08 36.33
CA ARG A 301 3.70 6.09 35.58
C ARG A 301 2.22 6.30 35.84
N GLU A 302 1.82 6.47 37.10
CA GLU A 302 0.42 6.70 37.46
C GLU A 302 -0.13 8.00 36.89
N ARG A 303 0.63 9.10 36.97
CA ARG A 303 0.26 10.37 36.33
C ARG A 303 0.04 10.20 34.84
N ILE A 304 0.97 9.53 34.15
CA ILE A 304 0.88 9.29 32.70
C ILE A 304 -0.37 8.50 32.34
N ARG A 305 -0.62 7.39 33.04
CA ARG A 305 -1.79 6.53 32.81
C ARG A 305 -3.09 7.30 32.99
N ALA A 306 -3.24 8.01 34.10
CA ALA A 306 -4.46 8.73 34.46
C ALA A 306 -4.78 9.86 33.47
N GLN A 307 -3.78 10.67 33.11
CA GLN A 307 -3.97 11.81 32.22
C GLN A 307 -4.14 11.40 30.75
N ALA A 308 -3.38 10.40 30.28
CA ALA A 308 -3.57 9.86 28.93
C ALA A 308 -4.99 9.30 28.75
N TYR A 309 -5.46 8.50 29.71
CA TYR A 309 -6.82 7.97 29.71
C TYR A 309 -7.87 9.08 29.72
N ARG A 310 -7.76 10.06 30.63
CA ARG A 310 -8.71 11.18 30.71
C ARG A 310 -8.82 11.92 29.38
N ARG A 311 -7.68 12.34 28.81
CA ARG A 311 -7.64 13.10 27.57
C ARG A 311 -8.19 12.29 26.39
N MET A 312 -7.89 11.00 26.32
CA MET A 312 -8.44 10.11 25.31
C MET A 312 -9.97 9.99 25.42
N CYS A 313 -10.51 9.82 26.63
CA CYS A 313 -11.97 9.80 26.85
C CYS A 313 -12.66 11.11 26.43
N GLU A 314 -12.00 12.26 26.66
CA GLU A 314 -12.52 13.59 26.31
C GLU A 314 -12.46 13.90 24.80
N THR A 315 -11.47 13.36 24.10
CA THR A 315 -11.15 13.82 22.74
C THR A 315 -11.24 12.76 21.65
N ARG A 316 -11.15 11.47 21.98
CA ARG A 316 -10.95 10.37 21.02
C ARG A 316 -12.01 9.28 21.05
N ARG A 317 -13.23 9.60 21.50
CA ARG A 317 -14.41 8.75 21.36
C ARG A 317 -15.05 8.94 19.98
N LEU A 318 -15.18 7.86 19.22
CA LEU A 318 -15.71 7.90 17.85
C LEU A 318 -17.16 8.40 17.77
N PRO A 319 -18.10 8.00 18.68
CA PRO A 319 -19.47 8.52 18.64
C PRO A 319 -19.57 10.05 18.73
N ASP A 320 -18.62 10.69 19.40
CA ASP A 320 -18.62 12.15 19.59
C ASP A 320 -18.05 12.90 18.38
N ARG A 321 -17.33 12.20 17.49
CA ARG A 321 -16.48 12.80 16.44
C ARG A 321 -16.92 12.42 15.03
N VAL A 322 -17.63 11.30 14.87
CA VAL A 322 -18.03 10.79 13.55
C VAL A 322 -18.93 11.74 12.76
N GLY A 323 -19.66 12.65 13.44
CA GLY A 323 -20.46 13.69 12.80
C GLY A 323 -19.64 14.67 11.95
N GLU A 324 -18.38 14.94 12.34
CA GLU A 324 -17.46 15.80 11.57
C GLU A 324 -17.15 15.17 10.19
N ARG A 325 -16.99 13.84 10.16
CA ARG A 325 -16.78 13.08 8.93
C ARG A 325 -18.00 13.10 8.03
N LEU A 326 -19.20 12.89 8.59
CA LEU A 326 -20.45 12.98 7.83
C LEU A 326 -20.63 14.39 7.23
N ALA A 327 -20.41 15.45 8.03
CA ALA A 327 -20.54 16.82 7.56
C ALA A 327 -19.63 17.11 6.36
N TRP A 328 -18.37 16.62 6.39
CA TRP A 328 -17.48 16.74 5.25
C TRP A 328 -17.98 15.97 4.03
N TYR A 329 -18.40 14.72 4.19
CA TYR A 329 -19.00 13.92 3.11
C TYR A 329 -20.22 14.61 2.47
N GLU A 330 -21.09 15.22 3.26
CA GLU A 330 -22.23 15.97 2.75
C GLU A 330 -21.81 17.20 1.94
N THR A 331 -20.68 17.84 2.27
CA THR A 331 -20.17 18.96 1.44
C THR A 331 -19.77 18.46 0.05
N LEU A 332 -19.16 17.28 -0.06
CA LEU A 332 -18.79 16.68 -1.33
C LEU A 332 -20.02 16.33 -2.17
N VAL A 333 -21.04 15.72 -1.54
CA VAL A 333 -22.31 15.39 -2.20
C VAL A 333 -23.03 16.66 -2.67
N ARG A 334 -23.10 17.71 -1.84
CA ARG A 334 -23.72 18.99 -2.24
C ARG A 334 -22.99 19.64 -3.42
N ARG A 335 -21.65 19.61 -3.43
CA ARG A 335 -20.83 20.17 -4.52
C ARG A 335 -20.99 19.39 -5.83
N ALA A 336 -21.15 18.07 -5.76
CA ALA A 336 -21.33 17.22 -6.95
C ALA A 336 -22.69 17.46 -7.66
N GLY A 337 -23.67 18.02 -6.95
CA GLY A 337 -24.99 18.30 -7.48
C GLY A 337 -25.93 17.08 -7.44
N PRO A 338 -27.10 17.15 -8.07
CA PRO A 338 -28.06 16.05 -8.06
C PRO A 338 -27.53 14.86 -8.87
N PRO A 339 -27.47 13.64 -8.29
CA PRO A 339 -26.95 12.48 -9.00
C PRO A 339 -27.89 12.04 -10.12
N ARG A 340 -27.31 11.55 -11.20
CA ARG A 340 -27.99 11.00 -12.37
C ARG A 340 -28.16 9.47 -12.21
N GLY A 341 -29.15 8.92 -12.91
CA GLY A 341 -29.41 7.47 -12.94
C GLY A 341 -30.05 6.90 -11.66
N ALA A 342 -30.09 5.57 -11.59
CA ALA A 342 -30.73 4.84 -10.49
C ALA A 342 -29.93 4.97 -9.19
N ARG A 343 -30.63 5.16 -8.06
CA ARG A 343 -30.01 5.21 -6.73
C ARG A 343 -30.17 3.87 -6.02
N LEU A 344 -29.31 3.61 -5.04
CA LEU A 344 -29.55 2.51 -4.09
C LEU A 344 -30.83 2.77 -3.30
N ASN A 345 -31.58 1.71 -3.03
CA ASN A 345 -32.70 1.79 -2.09
C ASN A 345 -32.16 2.13 -0.69
N ALA A 346 -32.92 2.92 0.07
CA ALA A 346 -32.55 3.20 1.45
C ALA A 346 -32.79 1.95 2.31
N ALA A 347 -31.77 1.51 3.02
CA ALA A 347 -31.85 0.49 4.06
C ALA A 347 -31.11 1.05 5.28
N PRO A 348 -31.80 1.54 6.32
CA PRO A 348 -31.15 2.16 7.48
C PRO A 348 -30.10 1.24 8.12
N GLY A 349 -29.04 1.82 8.67
CA GLY A 349 -28.02 1.09 9.42
C GLY A 349 -26.81 0.65 8.59
N TYR A 350 -26.04 -0.26 9.19
CA TYR A 350 -24.78 -0.79 8.69
C TYR A 350 -24.99 -2.15 8.03
N HIS A 351 -24.42 -2.34 6.85
CA HIS A 351 -24.51 -3.57 6.07
C HIS A 351 -23.10 -4.01 5.67
N ALA A 352 -22.73 -5.24 6.02
CA ALA A 352 -21.46 -5.84 5.62
C ALA A 352 -21.72 -6.89 4.52
N ILE A 353 -21.15 -6.68 3.34
CA ILE A 353 -21.26 -7.58 2.18
C ILE A 353 -19.86 -8.05 1.83
N ASP A 354 -19.43 -9.10 2.52
CA ASP A 354 -18.16 -9.79 2.28
C ASP A 354 -18.29 -10.82 1.14
N LEU A 355 -17.19 -11.50 0.81
CA LEU A 355 -17.16 -12.62 -0.13
C LEU A 355 -18.06 -13.77 0.34
N ALA A 356 -18.90 -14.25 -0.56
CA ALA A 356 -19.64 -15.49 -0.40
C ALA A 356 -18.67 -16.69 -0.39
N PRO A 357 -19.06 -17.85 0.16
CA PRO A 357 -18.18 -19.03 0.24
C PRO A 357 -17.61 -19.49 -1.10
N ASP A 358 -18.35 -19.32 -2.19
CA ASP A 358 -17.93 -19.62 -3.57
C ASP A 358 -17.00 -18.55 -4.17
N GLU A 359 -16.88 -17.39 -3.55
CA GLU A 359 -15.95 -16.30 -3.91
C GLU A 359 -14.68 -16.30 -3.06
N ALA A 360 -14.52 -17.23 -2.10
CA ALA A 360 -13.40 -17.24 -1.14
C ALA A 360 -12.01 -17.21 -1.82
N ALA A 361 -11.88 -17.84 -2.98
CA ALA A 361 -10.67 -17.82 -3.82
C ALA A 361 -10.25 -16.41 -4.27
N LEU A 362 -11.12 -15.40 -4.15
CA LEU A 362 -10.85 -14.02 -4.51
C LEU A 362 -10.28 -13.17 -3.36
N ALA A 363 -10.16 -13.73 -2.15
CA ALA A 363 -9.62 -13.04 -0.98
C ALA A 363 -8.11 -12.69 -1.07
N GLY A 364 -7.44 -13.13 -2.14
CA GLY A 364 -6.06 -12.73 -2.49
C GLY A 364 -5.08 -13.90 -2.59
N GLY A 365 -3.89 -13.60 -3.11
CA GLY A 365 -2.80 -14.57 -3.29
C GLY A 365 -2.83 -15.32 -4.63
N PRO A 366 -1.77 -16.11 -4.93
CA PRO A 366 -1.76 -16.98 -6.10
C PRO A 366 -2.82 -18.09 -5.97
N LEU A 367 -3.62 -18.28 -7.02
CA LEU A 367 -4.67 -19.30 -7.02
C LEU A 367 -4.06 -20.72 -7.03
N SER A 368 -4.48 -21.54 -6.06
CA SER A 368 -4.23 -22.98 -6.09
C SER A 368 -5.01 -23.68 -7.23
N GLU A 369 -4.75 -24.97 -7.45
CA GLU A 369 -5.59 -25.78 -8.35
C GLU A 369 -7.06 -25.83 -7.86
N GLU A 370 -7.25 -25.90 -6.54
CA GLU A 370 -8.58 -25.93 -5.92
C GLU A 370 -9.31 -24.59 -6.10
N ASP A 371 -8.62 -23.47 -5.88
CA ASP A 371 -9.16 -22.13 -6.10
C ASP A 371 -9.62 -21.95 -7.54
N ARG A 372 -8.82 -22.40 -8.51
CA ARG A 372 -9.20 -22.33 -9.94
C ARG A 372 -10.42 -23.18 -10.25
N ALA A 373 -10.49 -24.41 -9.75
CA ALA A 373 -11.68 -25.24 -9.90
C ALA A 373 -12.91 -24.59 -9.25
N GLY A 374 -12.73 -23.91 -8.11
CA GLY A 374 -13.75 -23.07 -7.48
C GLY A 374 -14.23 -21.94 -8.38
N LEU A 375 -13.30 -21.16 -8.94
CA LEU A 375 -13.63 -20.07 -9.87
C LEU A 375 -14.28 -20.57 -11.16
N ASP A 376 -13.88 -21.73 -11.69
CA ASP A 376 -14.51 -22.32 -12.87
C ASP A 376 -15.98 -22.69 -12.59
N ARG A 377 -16.28 -23.23 -11.40
CA ARG A 377 -17.67 -23.47 -10.96
C ARG A 377 -18.45 -22.17 -10.78
N LEU A 378 -17.83 -21.17 -10.16
CA LEU A 378 -18.43 -19.84 -9.99
C LEU A 378 -18.77 -19.20 -11.34
N LEU A 379 -17.87 -19.24 -12.32
CA LEU A 379 -18.07 -18.71 -13.67
C LEU A 379 -19.06 -19.54 -14.51
N ALA A 380 -19.26 -20.81 -14.18
CA ALA A 380 -20.33 -21.61 -14.77
C ALA A 380 -21.70 -21.15 -14.27
N ALA A 381 -21.84 -20.85 -12.98
CA ALA A 381 -23.06 -20.33 -12.37
C ALA A 381 -23.33 -18.86 -12.72
N GLU A 382 -22.27 -18.04 -12.72
CA GLU A 382 -22.31 -16.59 -12.98
C GLU A 382 -21.26 -16.18 -14.01
N PRO A 383 -21.56 -16.34 -15.31
CA PRO A 383 -20.62 -16.02 -16.39
C PRO A 383 -20.14 -14.56 -16.39
N GLY A 384 -20.93 -13.65 -15.82
CA GLY A 384 -20.63 -12.23 -15.69
C GLY A 384 -19.85 -11.85 -14.44
N HIS A 385 -19.39 -12.81 -13.63
CA HIS A 385 -18.65 -12.51 -12.41
C HIS A 385 -17.28 -11.90 -12.72
N ARG A 386 -17.23 -10.56 -12.71
CA ARG A 386 -16.07 -9.75 -13.12
C ARG A 386 -14.75 -10.20 -12.49
N MET A 387 -14.68 -10.28 -11.17
CA MET A 387 -13.39 -10.54 -10.50
C MET A 387 -12.92 -11.98 -10.69
N ALA A 388 -13.81 -12.97 -10.59
CA ALA A 388 -13.54 -14.36 -10.95
C ALA A 388 -13.01 -14.50 -12.38
N ALA A 389 -13.63 -13.84 -13.36
CA ALA A 389 -13.19 -13.88 -14.75
C ALA A 389 -11.76 -13.32 -14.89
N ARG A 390 -11.48 -12.16 -14.30
CA ARG A 390 -10.15 -11.53 -14.29
C ARG A 390 -9.11 -12.42 -13.61
N ALA A 391 -9.38 -12.89 -12.40
CA ALA A 391 -8.45 -13.70 -11.61
C ALA A 391 -8.12 -15.03 -12.32
N ARG A 392 -9.14 -15.74 -12.79
CA ARG A 392 -8.98 -17.01 -13.51
C ARG A 392 -8.27 -16.84 -14.85
N ALA A 393 -8.61 -15.81 -15.63
CA ALA A 393 -7.95 -15.52 -16.89
C ALA A 393 -6.47 -15.18 -16.69
N ARG A 394 -6.13 -14.31 -15.73
CA ARG A 394 -4.73 -13.97 -15.40
C ARG A 394 -3.93 -15.20 -14.98
N SER A 395 -4.51 -16.07 -14.16
CA SER A 395 -3.87 -17.31 -13.76
C SER A 395 -3.64 -18.25 -14.95
N GLY A 396 -4.61 -18.36 -15.87
CA GLY A 396 -4.45 -19.15 -17.10
C GLY A 396 -3.34 -18.60 -18.01
N LEU A 397 -3.32 -17.27 -18.23
CA LEU A 397 -2.28 -16.63 -19.03
C LEU A 397 -0.87 -16.85 -18.46
N ALA A 398 -0.71 -16.80 -17.13
CA ALA A 398 0.57 -17.11 -16.48
C ALA A 398 1.05 -18.54 -16.74
N ARG A 399 0.12 -19.48 -16.95
CA ARG A 399 0.39 -20.91 -17.28
C ARG A 399 0.35 -21.20 -18.78
N ARG A 400 0.25 -20.17 -19.63
CA ARG A 400 0.07 -20.26 -21.09
C ARG A 400 -1.21 -20.99 -21.53
N GLU A 401 -2.23 -21.03 -20.69
CA GLU A 401 -3.58 -21.51 -21.01
C GLU A 401 -4.38 -20.38 -21.70
N ILE A 402 -3.95 -19.97 -22.91
CA ILE A 402 -4.45 -18.75 -23.56
C ILE A 402 -5.91 -18.91 -24.05
N ALA A 403 -6.24 -20.01 -24.72
CA ALA A 403 -7.58 -20.21 -25.29
C ALA A 403 -8.69 -20.24 -24.21
N PRO A 404 -8.54 -20.96 -23.08
CA PRO A 404 -9.51 -20.88 -21.97
C PRO A 404 -9.64 -19.47 -21.40
N ALA A 405 -8.53 -18.73 -21.24
CA ALA A 405 -8.56 -17.36 -20.74
C ALA A 405 -9.35 -16.42 -21.66
N LEU A 406 -9.17 -16.56 -22.98
CA LEU A 406 -9.94 -15.80 -23.98
C LEU A 406 -11.43 -16.09 -23.90
N GLU A 407 -11.83 -17.36 -23.74
CA GLU A 407 -13.24 -17.74 -23.61
C GLU A 407 -13.88 -17.11 -22.37
N ILE A 408 -13.20 -17.19 -21.22
CA ILE A 408 -13.66 -16.60 -19.96
C ILE A 408 -13.86 -15.10 -20.09
N LEU A 409 -12.89 -14.38 -20.65
CA LEU A 409 -12.95 -12.92 -20.82
C LEU A 409 -14.07 -12.51 -21.79
N ARG A 410 -14.23 -13.23 -22.91
CA ARG A 410 -15.32 -12.97 -23.87
C ARG A 410 -16.70 -13.19 -23.25
N ARG A 411 -16.87 -14.26 -22.47
CA ARG A 411 -18.13 -14.54 -21.76
C ARG A 411 -18.47 -13.46 -20.73
N ALA A 412 -17.49 -13.04 -19.93
CA ALA A 412 -17.69 -11.99 -18.95
C ALA A 412 -18.03 -10.63 -19.61
N LEU A 413 -17.34 -10.28 -20.70
CA LEU A 413 -17.62 -9.06 -21.48
C LEU A 413 -18.94 -9.11 -22.23
N ALA A 414 -19.48 -10.30 -22.55
CA ALA A 414 -20.82 -10.41 -23.09
C ALA A 414 -21.90 -10.00 -22.05
N CYS A 415 -21.59 -10.12 -20.75
CA CYS A 415 -22.46 -9.68 -19.66
C CYS A 415 -22.34 -8.19 -19.34
N ASP A 416 -21.13 -7.62 -19.36
CA ASP A 416 -20.88 -6.18 -19.26
C ASP A 416 -19.86 -5.71 -20.32
N PRO A 417 -20.32 -5.33 -21.53
CA PRO A 417 -19.43 -4.86 -22.59
C PRO A 417 -18.71 -3.54 -22.27
N SER A 418 -19.12 -2.83 -21.22
CA SER A 418 -18.52 -1.56 -20.79
C SER A 418 -17.36 -1.73 -19.81
N ASP A 419 -17.06 -2.96 -19.38
CA ASP A 419 -15.94 -3.25 -18.49
C ASP A 419 -14.60 -3.16 -19.22
N THR A 420 -14.04 -1.96 -19.21
CA THR A 420 -12.72 -1.60 -19.74
C THR A 420 -11.57 -2.37 -19.12
N ALA A 421 -11.66 -2.80 -17.85
CA ALA A 421 -10.62 -3.58 -17.20
C ALA A 421 -10.58 -5.02 -17.75
N LEU A 422 -11.74 -5.66 -17.89
CA LEU A 422 -11.85 -6.94 -18.59
C LEU A 422 -11.51 -6.82 -20.08
N GLY A 423 -11.90 -5.72 -20.71
CA GLY A 423 -11.52 -5.40 -22.10
C GLY A 423 -10.01 -5.31 -22.28
N ALA A 424 -9.30 -4.67 -21.36
CA ALA A 424 -7.85 -4.59 -21.39
C ALA A 424 -7.18 -5.96 -21.19
N GLU A 425 -7.70 -6.80 -20.29
CA GLU A 425 -7.23 -8.18 -20.13
C GLU A 425 -7.51 -9.03 -21.37
N LEU A 426 -8.65 -8.81 -22.06
CA LEU A 426 -8.93 -9.46 -23.35
C LEU A 426 -7.92 -9.03 -24.41
N GLY A 427 -7.64 -7.74 -24.52
CA GLY A 427 -6.63 -7.21 -25.43
C GLY A 427 -5.24 -7.78 -25.17
N ARG A 428 -4.86 -7.94 -23.89
CA ARG A 428 -3.65 -8.65 -23.46
C ARG A 428 -3.65 -10.12 -23.89
N ALA A 429 -4.74 -10.85 -23.62
CA ALA A 429 -4.85 -12.26 -23.96
C ALA A 429 -4.75 -12.49 -25.48
N LEU A 430 -5.39 -11.63 -26.28
CA LEU A 430 -5.31 -11.67 -27.75
C LEU A 430 -3.90 -11.39 -28.27
N PHE A 431 -3.17 -10.47 -27.63
CA PHE A 431 -1.76 -10.23 -27.96
C PHE A 431 -0.89 -11.47 -27.70
N LEU A 432 -1.10 -12.13 -26.56
CA LEU A 432 -0.36 -13.35 -26.20
C LEU A 432 -0.72 -14.55 -27.10
N ASP A 433 -1.96 -14.59 -27.61
CA ASP A 433 -2.43 -15.57 -28.60
C ASP A 433 -1.80 -15.37 -29.99
N GLY A 434 -1.25 -14.18 -30.26
CA GLY A 434 -0.71 -13.80 -31.56
C GLY A 434 -1.73 -13.15 -32.50
N ASP A 435 -3.00 -13.01 -32.10
CA ASP A 435 -4.00 -12.23 -32.85
C ASP A 435 -3.84 -10.73 -32.58
N VAL A 436 -2.75 -10.18 -33.14
CA VAL A 436 -2.35 -8.79 -32.95
C VAL A 436 -3.40 -7.83 -33.53
N ALA A 437 -4.13 -8.22 -34.57
CA ALA A 437 -5.16 -7.39 -35.19
C ALA A 437 -6.40 -7.26 -34.29
N ALA A 438 -6.88 -8.36 -33.70
CA ALA A 438 -7.97 -8.31 -32.73
C ALA A 438 -7.55 -7.60 -31.44
N SER A 439 -6.32 -7.86 -30.96
CA SER A 439 -5.74 -7.15 -29.82
C SER A 439 -5.78 -5.63 -30.03
N ARG A 440 -5.31 -5.14 -31.19
CA ARG A 440 -5.34 -3.71 -31.55
C ARG A 440 -6.73 -3.11 -31.42
N ARG A 441 -7.74 -3.70 -32.09
CA ARG A 441 -9.12 -3.19 -32.10
C ARG A 441 -9.73 -3.17 -30.70
N CYS A 442 -9.49 -4.22 -29.93
CA CYS A 442 -9.96 -4.33 -28.55
C CYS A 442 -9.37 -3.23 -27.67
N LEU A 443 -8.05 -3.05 -27.70
CA LEU A 443 -7.34 -2.06 -26.89
C LEU A 443 -7.71 -0.63 -27.29
N GLU A 444 -7.90 -0.34 -28.57
CA GLU A 444 -8.36 0.98 -29.05
C GLU A 444 -9.76 1.31 -28.56
N THR A 445 -10.65 0.32 -28.51
CA THR A 445 -12.00 0.49 -27.94
C THR A 445 -11.93 0.84 -26.46
N VAL A 446 -11.07 0.14 -25.71
CA VAL A 446 -10.86 0.41 -24.28
C VAL A 446 -10.28 1.80 -24.05
N ILE A 447 -9.22 2.17 -24.78
CA ILE A 447 -8.56 3.48 -24.66
C ILE A 447 -9.50 4.62 -25.04
N ALA A 448 -10.36 4.43 -26.04
CA ALA A 448 -11.34 5.44 -26.43
C ALA A 448 -12.42 5.65 -25.35
N ALA A 449 -12.79 4.58 -24.62
CA ALA A 449 -13.75 4.66 -23.53
C ALA A 449 -13.13 5.23 -22.23
N GLU A 450 -11.90 4.82 -21.91
CA GLU A 450 -11.12 5.27 -20.77
C GLU A 450 -9.61 5.30 -21.09
N PRO A 451 -9.05 6.50 -21.33
CA PRO A 451 -7.62 6.67 -21.54
C PRO A 451 -6.76 6.37 -20.30
N ALA A 452 -7.34 6.28 -19.10
CA ALA A 452 -6.59 5.98 -17.88
C ALA A 452 -6.25 4.49 -17.70
N VAL A 453 -6.74 3.58 -18.55
CA VAL A 453 -6.48 2.13 -18.40
C VAL A 453 -5.05 1.79 -18.80
N ILE A 454 -4.18 1.65 -17.80
CA ILE A 454 -2.74 1.40 -17.96
C ILE A 454 -2.47 0.14 -18.79
N THR A 455 -3.14 -0.98 -18.48
CA THR A 455 -2.94 -2.25 -19.19
C THR A 455 -3.31 -2.11 -20.68
N ALA A 456 -4.32 -1.31 -21.02
CA ALA A 456 -4.69 -1.10 -22.41
C ALA A 456 -3.56 -0.40 -23.20
N TRP A 457 -2.99 0.67 -22.63
CA TRP A 457 -1.84 1.35 -23.23
C TRP A 457 -0.58 0.47 -23.30
N GLN A 458 -0.27 -0.28 -22.23
CA GLN A 458 0.89 -1.18 -22.21
C GLN A 458 0.88 -2.16 -23.39
N TYR A 459 -0.26 -2.83 -23.62
CA TYR A 459 -0.38 -3.78 -24.71
C TYR A 459 -0.58 -3.10 -26.07
N ARG A 460 -1.19 -1.91 -26.12
CA ARG A 460 -1.35 -1.17 -27.38
C ARG A 460 -0.01 -0.69 -27.93
N LEU A 461 0.91 -0.26 -27.06
CA LEU A 461 2.28 0.09 -27.43
C LEU A 461 3.07 -1.15 -27.88
N ARG A 462 2.92 -2.29 -27.20
CA ARG A 462 3.55 -3.56 -27.64
C ARG A 462 3.04 -4.04 -29.00
N VAL A 463 1.74 -3.94 -29.25
CA VAL A 463 1.11 -4.20 -30.55
C VAL A 463 1.75 -3.33 -31.64
N ALA A 464 1.91 -2.02 -31.37
CA ALA A 464 2.52 -1.09 -32.32
C ALA A 464 3.97 -1.46 -32.62
N ALA A 465 4.75 -1.81 -31.59
CA ALA A 465 6.16 -2.18 -31.70
C ALA A 465 6.34 -3.44 -32.58
N VAL A 466 5.51 -4.47 -32.36
CA VAL A 466 5.60 -5.74 -33.11
C VAL A 466 5.13 -5.59 -34.56
N THR A 467 4.17 -4.69 -34.82
CA THR A 467 3.58 -4.52 -36.17
C THR A 467 4.26 -3.45 -37.02
N GLY A 468 5.19 -2.68 -36.46
CA GLY A 468 5.82 -1.56 -37.17
C GLY A 468 4.79 -0.50 -37.55
N GLU A 469 3.95 -0.07 -36.60
CA GLU A 469 2.86 0.85 -36.87
C GLU A 469 3.32 2.18 -37.50
N PRO A 470 2.70 2.63 -38.61
CA PRO A 470 3.17 3.82 -39.33
C PRO A 470 3.22 5.11 -38.50
N ASP A 471 2.25 5.32 -37.60
CA ASP A 471 2.21 6.46 -36.67
C ASP A 471 2.58 6.05 -35.24
N GLY A 472 3.70 5.33 -35.09
CA GLY A 472 4.21 4.93 -33.76
C GLY A 472 4.50 6.13 -32.86
N ALA A 473 5.02 7.22 -33.42
CA ALA A 473 5.35 8.44 -32.67
C ALA A 473 4.10 9.18 -32.17
N GLY A 474 3.05 9.33 -32.98
CA GLY A 474 1.78 9.91 -32.55
C GLY A 474 1.10 9.08 -31.47
N LEU A 475 1.15 7.75 -31.60
CA LEU A 475 0.64 6.85 -30.56
C LEU A 475 1.42 6.97 -29.24
N ALA A 476 2.76 7.02 -29.29
CA ALA A 476 3.62 7.22 -28.14
C ALA A 476 3.29 8.54 -27.41
N ALA A 477 3.15 9.64 -28.15
CA ALA A 477 2.79 10.94 -27.58
C ALA A 477 1.41 10.91 -26.89
N ARG A 478 0.41 10.26 -27.50
CA ARG A 478 -0.92 10.10 -26.89
C ARG A 478 -0.89 9.27 -25.62
N ALA A 479 -0.09 8.20 -25.59
CA ALA A 479 0.05 7.34 -24.42
C ALA A 479 0.64 8.12 -23.24
N VAL A 480 1.74 8.84 -23.47
CA VAL A 480 2.41 9.66 -22.45
C VAL A 480 1.51 10.83 -22.00
N ALA A 481 0.76 11.45 -22.91
CA ALA A 481 -0.19 12.51 -22.56
C ALA A 481 -1.35 11.99 -21.71
N SER A 482 -1.81 10.75 -21.96
CA SER A 482 -2.91 10.13 -21.20
C SER A 482 -2.46 9.68 -19.80
N LEU A 483 -1.20 9.23 -19.68
CA LEU A 483 -0.64 8.68 -18.45
C LEU A 483 0.74 9.30 -18.15
N PRO A 484 0.81 10.62 -17.89
CA PRO A 484 2.09 11.34 -17.78
C PRO A 484 2.97 10.86 -16.63
N GLU A 485 2.36 10.34 -15.56
CA GLU A 485 3.06 9.86 -14.37
C GLU A 485 3.41 8.37 -14.43
N ASN A 486 3.09 7.68 -15.54
CA ASN A 486 3.36 6.26 -15.66
C ASN A 486 4.71 6.02 -16.34
N ALA A 487 5.70 5.69 -15.52
CA ALA A 487 7.07 5.48 -15.96
C ALA A 487 7.21 4.32 -16.97
N VAL A 488 6.42 3.25 -16.81
CA VAL A 488 6.41 2.11 -17.77
C VAL A 488 5.84 2.53 -19.12
N ILE A 489 4.78 3.35 -19.15
CA ILE A 489 4.23 3.88 -20.40
C ILE A 489 5.27 4.76 -21.11
N ALA A 490 6.01 5.59 -20.39
CA ALA A 490 7.09 6.38 -20.99
C ALA A 490 8.18 5.51 -21.62
N LEU A 491 8.61 4.44 -20.94
CA LEU A 491 9.61 3.50 -21.47
C LEU A 491 9.10 2.73 -22.70
N LEU A 492 7.86 2.22 -22.66
CA LEU A 492 7.24 1.52 -23.79
C LEU A 492 6.97 2.45 -24.97
N ALA A 493 6.62 3.71 -24.72
CA ALA A 493 6.40 4.72 -25.74
C ALA A 493 7.69 5.07 -26.47
N ALA A 494 8.82 5.16 -25.76
CA ALA A 494 10.13 5.38 -26.36
C ALA A 494 10.51 4.27 -27.35
N ALA A 495 10.11 3.02 -27.10
CA ALA A 495 10.36 1.90 -28.01
C ALA A 495 9.73 2.10 -29.41
N LEU A 496 8.69 2.93 -29.53
CA LEU A 496 8.05 3.24 -30.82
C LEU A 496 8.71 4.35 -31.62
N LEU A 497 9.70 5.03 -31.06
CA LEU A 497 10.40 6.13 -31.72
C LEU A 497 11.57 5.56 -32.55
N PRO A 498 11.55 5.63 -33.90
CA PRO A 498 12.67 5.18 -34.72
C PRO A 498 13.88 6.11 -34.58
N GLU A 499 13.61 7.41 -34.49
CA GLU A 499 14.57 8.47 -34.21
C GLU A 499 14.28 9.05 -32.83
N GLY A 500 15.33 9.38 -32.06
CA GLY A 500 15.18 10.00 -30.75
C GLY A 500 14.77 9.06 -29.60
N ARG A 501 14.75 7.74 -29.80
CA ARG A 501 14.49 6.75 -28.73
C ARG A 501 15.40 6.97 -27.51
N MET A 502 16.71 7.11 -27.74
CA MET A 502 17.68 7.30 -26.65
C MET A 502 17.38 8.57 -25.85
N ALA A 503 17.12 9.68 -26.53
CA ALA A 503 16.73 10.93 -25.88
C ALA A 503 15.43 10.78 -25.06
N ALA A 504 14.45 10.03 -25.56
CA ALA A 504 13.22 9.76 -24.81
C ALA A 504 13.45 8.87 -23.58
N LEU A 505 14.31 7.86 -23.67
CA LEU A 505 14.69 7.03 -22.53
C LEU A 505 15.49 7.82 -21.49
N GLU A 506 16.42 8.68 -21.93
CA GLU A 506 17.15 9.60 -21.06
C GLU A 506 16.19 10.56 -20.34
N GLN A 507 15.24 11.14 -21.07
CA GLN A 507 14.21 12.00 -20.47
C GLN A 507 13.36 11.23 -19.44
N ALA A 508 13.05 9.96 -19.69
CA ALA A 508 12.34 9.13 -18.73
C ALA A 508 13.20 8.87 -17.47
N VAL A 509 14.48 8.57 -17.62
CA VAL A 509 15.41 8.42 -16.48
C VAL A 509 15.49 9.71 -15.66
N ASP A 510 15.66 10.85 -16.32
CA ASP A 510 15.78 12.16 -15.65
C ASP A 510 14.47 12.56 -14.95
N ARG A 511 13.32 12.28 -15.59
CA ARG A 511 12.01 12.61 -15.04
C ARG A 511 11.66 11.74 -13.84
N PHE A 512 11.85 10.43 -13.95
CA PHE A 512 11.34 9.47 -12.95
C PHE A 512 12.38 9.12 -11.88
N GLY A 513 13.69 9.17 -12.20
CA GLY A 513 14.76 8.85 -11.25
C GLY A 513 14.66 9.58 -9.89
N PRO A 514 14.39 10.89 -9.84
CA PRO A 514 14.30 11.64 -8.59
C PRO A 514 13.01 11.40 -7.78
N VAL A 515 11.94 10.93 -8.41
CA VAL A 515 10.59 10.85 -7.81
C VAL A 515 10.13 9.43 -7.49
N LEU A 516 10.80 8.42 -8.05
CA LEU A 516 10.54 7.02 -7.71
C LEU A 516 11.31 6.66 -6.45
N HIS A 517 10.66 5.88 -5.58
CA HIS A 517 11.20 5.43 -4.30
C HIS A 517 10.95 3.94 -4.10
N GLY A 518 11.77 3.30 -3.25
CA GLY A 518 11.61 1.93 -2.82
C GLY A 518 11.37 0.95 -3.99
N PRO A 519 10.34 0.08 -3.92
CA PRO A 519 10.05 -0.92 -4.95
C PRO A 519 9.82 -0.37 -6.37
N GLU A 520 9.37 0.89 -6.52
CA GLU A 520 9.10 1.47 -7.83
C GLU A 520 10.38 1.67 -8.65
N ARG A 521 11.48 1.99 -7.97
CA ARG A 521 12.79 2.19 -8.60
C ARG A 521 13.28 0.89 -9.24
N GLU A 522 13.07 -0.23 -8.57
CA GLU A 522 13.43 -1.54 -9.10
C GLU A 522 12.56 -1.94 -10.29
N GLY A 523 11.24 -1.76 -10.20
CA GLY A 523 10.32 -2.04 -11.30
C GLY A 523 10.64 -1.20 -12.56
N PHE A 524 10.99 0.08 -12.37
CA PHE A 524 11.45 0.95 -13.44
C PHE A 524 12.78 0.49 -14.04
N ALA A 525 13.79 0.23 -13.20
CA ALA A 525 15.10 -0.22 -13.64
C ALA A 525 15.01 -1.54 -14.43
N ALA A 526 14.19 -2.50 -13.96
CA ALA A 526 13.95 -3.76 -14.66
C ALA A 526 13.29 -3.54 -16.04
N SER A 527 12.30 -2.65 -16.12
CA SER A 527 11.64 -2.29 -17.38
C SER A 527 12.61 -1.61 -18.36
N LEU A 528 13.48 -0.70 -17.86
CA LEU A 528 14.49 -0.03 -18.66
C LEU A 528 15.53 -1.03 -19.21
N VAL A 529 16.01 -1.94 -18.38
CA VAL A 529 16.92 -3.04 -18.78
C VAL A 529 16.31 -3.84 -19.94
N GLN A 530 15.04 -4.19 -19.85
CA GLN A 530 14.33 -4.92 -20.89
C GLN A 530 14.31 -4.13 -22.21
N VAL A 531 13.85 -2.87 -22.18
CA VAL A 531 13.75 -2.01 -23.37
C VAL A 531 15.11 -1.80 -24.03
N VAL A 532 16.16 -1.55 -23.25
CA VAL A 532 17.52 -1.36 -23.77
C VAL A 532 18.08 -2.64 -24.39
N THR A 533 17.78 -3.82 -23.81
CA THR A 533 18.30 -5.11 -24.30
C THR A 533 17.61 -5.56 -25.59
N GLU A 534 16.32 -5.29 -25.73
CA GLU A 534 15.55 -5.64 -26.92
C GLU A 534 15.91 -4.77 -28.14
N SER A 535 16.56 -3.62 -27.91
CA SER A 535 16.94 -2.71 -28.97
C SER A 535 18.21 -3.12 -29.72
N ARG A 536 18.19 -2.99 -31.05
CA ARG A 536 19.30 -3.36 -31.95
C ARG A 536 19.76 -2.25 -32.89
N GLN A 537 19.15 -1.06 -32.82
CA GLN A 537 19.31 -0.01 -33.83
C GLN A 537 20.33 1.07 -33.43
N GLU A 538 20.62 1.23 -32.15
CA GLU A 538 21.47 2.32 -31.64
C GLU A 538 22.94 1.92 -31.56
N SER A 539 23.81 2.93 -31.64
CA SER A 539 25.24 2.72 -31.46
C SER A 539 25.55 2.27 -30.03
N GLU A 540 26.61 1.47 -29.87
CA GLU A 540 27.06 1.06 -28.54
C GLU A 540 27.47 2.27 -27.68
N ALA A 541 27.91 3.37 -28.28
CA ALA A 541 28.25 4.60 -27.58
C ALA A 541 27.02 5.28 -26.96
N GLU A 542 25.92 5.43 -27.71
CA GLU A 542 24.66 5.98 -27.18
C GLU A 542 24.09 5.10 -26.08
N ARG A 543 24.13 3.77 -26.28
CA ARG A 543 23.69 2.80 -25.27
C ARG A 543 24.51 2.93 -23.98
N CYS A 544 25.83 3.04 -24.11
CA CYS A 544 26.73 3.19 -22.96
C CYS A 544 26.43 4.49 -22.20
N ALA A 545 26.17 5.60 -22.90
CA ALA A 545 25.82 6.88 -22.29
C ALA A 545 24.51 6.79 -21.49
N LEU A 546 23.43 6.27 -22.09
CA LEU A 546 22.15 6.05 -21.39
C LEU A 546 22.33 5.17 -20.16
N LEU A 547 23.06 4.06 -20.28
CA LEU A 547 23.30 3.13 -19.17
C LEU A 547 24.11 3.78 -18.04
N GLY A 548 25.07 4.65 -18.35
CA GLY A 548 25.79 5.44 -17.36
C GLY A 548 24.87 6.39 -16.60
N ARG A 549 23.99 7.12 -17.31
CA ARG A 549 22.97 7.98 -16.68
C ARG A 549 21.99 7.17 -15.82
N ALA A 550 21.54 6.03 -16.31
CA ALA A 550 20.66 5.12 -15.58
C ALA A 550 21.33 4.55 -14.31
N CYS A 551 22.62 4.16 -14.37
CA CYS A 551 23.37 3.71 -13.20
C CYS A 551 23.56 4.82 -12.16
N ALA A 552 23.72 6.07 -12.58
CA ALA A 552 23.77 7.21 -11.67
C ALA A 552 22.41 7.48 -11.02
N ALA A 553 21.32 7.36 -11.78
CA ALA A 553 19.97 7.53 -11.29
C ALA A 553 19.49 6.36 -10.40
N PHE A 554 19.97 5.13 -10.66
CA PHE A 554 19.58 3.88 -9.99
C PHE A 554 20.82 3.07 -9.55
N PRO A 555 21.64 3.60 -8.61
CA PRO A 555 22.88 2.97 -8.19
C PRO A 555 22.69 1.58 -7.57
N GLU A 556 21.51 1.27 -7.05
CA GLU A 556 21.14 -0.01 -6.46
C GLU A 556 20.89 -1.13 -7.47
N SER A 557 20.71 -0.81 -8.76
CA SER A 557 20.35 -1.82 -9.77
C SER A 557 21.56 -2.60 -10.29
N ALA A 558 21.73 -3.81 -9.77
CA ALA A 558 22.75 -4.75 -10.26
C ALA A 558 22.60 -5.07 -11.76
N ALA A 559 21.37 -5.10 -12.28
CA ALA A 559 21.11 -5.39 -13.69
C ALA A 559 21.60 -4.26 -14.61
N LEU A 560 21.32 -3.00 -14.25
CA LEU A 560 21.82 -1.83 -14.98
C LEU A 560 23.35 -1.76 -14.92
N ALA A 561 23.95 -1.98 -13.75
CA ALA A 561 25.39 -1.99 -13.57
C ALA A 561 26.09 -3.04 -14.45
N ARG A 562 25.53 -4.27 -14.53
CA ARG A 562 26.06 -5.32 -15.45
C ARG A 562 25.95 -4.91 -16.91
N LEU A 563 24.81 -4.38 -17.34
CA LEU A 563 24.65 -3.93 -18.73
C LEU A 563 25.61 -2.79 -19.07
N HIS A 564 25.77 -1.83 -18.17
CA HIS A 564 26.68 -0.70 -18.32
C HIS A 564 28.13 -1.19 -18.43
N GLY A 565 28.58 -2.06 -17.54
CA GLY A 565 29.92 -2.65 -17.58
C GLY A 565 30.21 -3.39 -18.89
N ARG A 566 29.26 -4.16 -19.40
CA ARG A 566 29.38 -4.81 -20.72
C ARG A 566 29.49 -3.81 -21.86
N SER A 567 28.70 -2.73 -21.81
CA SER A 567 28.70 -1.69 -22.84
C SER A 567 30.02 -0.91 -22.85
N LEU A 568 30.52 -0.52 -21.67
CA LEU A 568 31.83 0.13 -21.48
C LEU A 568 32.97 -0.68 -22.11
N ARG A 569 33.00 -1.99 -21.89
CA ARG A 569 34.03 -2.85 -22.53
C ARG A 569 33.92 -2.86 -24.04
N ARG A 570 32.71 -2.89 -24.60
CA ARG A 570 32.50 -2.87 -26.05
C ARG A 570 32.87 -1.51 -26.67
N THR A 571 32.83 -0.43 -25.90
CA THR A 571 33.30 0.90 -26.32
C THR A 571 34.79 1.13 -26.02
N GLY A 572 35.52 0.11 -25.54
CA GLY A 572 36.98 0.17 -25.30
C GLY A 572 37.40 0.64 -23.89
N ALA A 573 36.45 0.91 -22.99
CA ALA A 573 36.70 1.27 -21.59
C ALA A 573 36.75 0.01 -20.70
N GLU A 574 37.76 -0.84 -20.93
CA GLU A 574 37.82 -2.17 -20.29
C GLU A 574 37.90 -2.12 -18.77
N ARG A 575 38.73 -1.22 -18.22
CA ARG A 575 38.96 -1.11 -16.77
C ARG A 575 37.70 -0.66 -16.05
N GLU A 576 37.03 0.37 -16.57
CA GLU A 576 35.76 0.89 -16.08
C GLU A 576 34.67 -0.18 -16.19
N GLY A 577 34.65 -0.92 -17.31
CA GLY A 577 33.67 -1.99 -17.53
C GLY A 577 33.79 -3.13 -16.51
N TRP A 578 35.00 -3.57 -16.20
CA TRP A 578 35.23 -4.57 -15.14
C TRP A 578 34.90 -4.05 -13.74
N ALA A 579 35.20 -2.77 -13.46
CA ALA A 579 34.85 -2.16 -12.18
C ALA A 579 33.33 -2.10 -11.97
N GLU A 580 32.55 -1.74 -13.00
CA GLU A 580 31.09 -1.73 -12.93
C GLU A 580 30.48 -3.13 -12.77
N GLU A 581 31.03 -4.15 -13.45
CA GLU A 581 30.56 -5.53 -13.23
C GLU A 581 30.90 -6.07 -11.84
N ALA A 582 32.07 -5.71 -11.30
CA ALA A 582 32.44 -6.04 -9.92
C ALA A 582 31.49 -5.35 -8.92
N ARG A 583 31.16 -4.07 -9.15
CA ARG A 583 30.13 -3.34 -8.38
C ARG A 583 28.80 -4.10 -8.41
N ALA A 584 28.37 -4.52 -9.59
CA ALA A 584 27.12 -5.25 -9.76
C ALA A 584 27.07 -6.59 -9.01
N ALA A 585 28.20 -7.25 -8.79
CA ALA A 585 28.29 -8.49 -8.02
C ALA A 585 28.16 -8.25 -6.50
N SER A 586 28.47 -7.05 -6.03
CA SER A 586 28.35 -6.66 -4.61
C SER A 586 26.95 -6.18 -4.22
N LEU A 587 26.11 -5.86 -5.21
CA LEU A 587 24.74 -5.38 -5.00
C LEU A 587 23.77 -6.55 -4.71
N PRO A 588 22.72 -6.33 -3.90
CA PRO A 588 21.67 -7.32 -3.67
C PRO A 588 21.03 -7.76 -5.00
N GLN A 589 20.85 -9.07 -5.20
CA GLN A 589 20.07 -9.56 -6.33
C GLN A 589 18.58 -9.27 -6.04
N GLY A 590 17.88 -8.71 -7.03
CA GLY A 590 16.53 -8.16 -6.87
C GLY A 590 15.47 -9.13 -6.31
N HIS A 591 14.31 -8.59 -5.94
CA HIS A 591 13.26 -9.23 -5.14
C HIS A 591 12.68 -10.57 -5.65
N SER A 592 13.02 -11.04 -6.85
CA SER A 592 12.42 -12.25 -7.46
C SER A 592 12.82 -13.58 -6.81
N GLU A 593 13.82 -13.63 -5.91
CA GLU A 593 14.34 -14.92 -5.40
C GLU A 593 14.35 -15.11 -3.87
N ALA A 594 13.88 -14.16 -3.06
CA ALA A 594 14.08 -14.29 -1.61
C ALA A 594 12.91 -13.76 -0.77
N LEU A 595 12.01 -14.68 -0.41
CA LEU A 595 11.11 -14.62 0.74
C LEU A 595 11.36 -15.85 1.63
N GLY A 596 12.57 -15.94 2.18
CA GLY A 596 12.94 -16.87 3.25
C GLY A 596 13.18 -16.10 4.56
N GLY A 597 12.91 -16.73 5.71
CA GLY A 597 12.99 -16.07 7.03
C GLY A 597 14.36 -15.46 7.39
N THR A 598 15.46 -16.01 6.87
CA THR A 598 16.82 -15.46 7.03
C THR A 598 17.06 -14.19 6.21
N ALA A 599 16.49 -14.12 5.00
CA ALA A 599 16.65 -12.97 4.10
C ALA A 599 15.97 -11.70 4.63
N LEU A 600 14.90 -11.84 5.43
CA LEU A 600 14.22 -10.72 6.06
C LEU A 600 15.13 -10.04 7.10
N THR A 601 15.76 -10.83 7.97
CA THR A 601 16.63 -10.35 9.05
C THR A 601 17.89 -9.67 8.50
N ASP A 602 18.51 -10.26 7.47
CA ASP A 602 19.70 -9.70 6.83
C ASP A 602 19.40 -8.36 6.12
N ARG A 603 18.24 -8.26 5.45
CA ARG A 603 17.79 -7.00 4.81
C ARG A 603 17.46 -5.92 5.84
N LEU A 604 16.84 -6.30 6.95
CA LEU A 604 16.54 -5.40 8.07
C LEU A 604 17.82 -4.81 8.65
N ALA A 605 18.81 -5.67 8.90
CA ALA A 605 20.11 -5.29 9.44
C ALA A 605 20.85 -4.33 8.50
N LEU A 606 20.88 -4.61 7.19
CA LEU A 606 21.50 -3.72 6.20
C LEU A 606 20.84 -2.34 6.12
N HIS A 607 19.50 -2.28 6.15
CA HIS A 607 18.79 -0.99 6.12
C HIS A 607 19.05 -0.17 7.39
N ILE A 608 19.01 -0.81 8.56
CA ILE A 608 19.25 -0.14 9.84
C ILE A 608 20.70 0.37 9.93
N LEU A 609 21.67 -0.41 9.45
CA LEU A 609 23.07 0.06 9.36
C LEU A 609 23.24 1.25 8.41
N ALA A 610 22.43 1.35 7.35
CA ALA A 610 22.48 2.46 6.41
C ALA A 610 21.81 3.76 6.93
N HIS A 611 20.91 3.66 7.92
CA HIS A 611 20.11 4.78 8.42
C HIS A 611 20.31 5.08 9.92
N ALA A 612 21.15 4.31 10.61
CA ALA A 612 21.59 4.64 11.95
C ALA A 612 22.50 5.89 11.88
N PRO A 613 22.22 6.96 12.63
CA PRO A 613 23.24 8.00 12.84
C PRO A 613 24.42 7.34 13.56
N LEU A 614 25.62 7.43 12.97
CA LEU A 614 26.88 6.98 13.57
C LEU A 614 27.12 7.66 14.92
#